data_AF-A0AAV4C458-F1
#
_entry.id   AF-A0AAV4C458-F1
#
_cell.length_a   1.000
_cell.length_b   1.000
_cell.length_c   1.000
_cell.angle_alpha   90.00
_cell.angle_beta   90.00
_cell.angle_gamma   90.00
#
_symmetry.space_group_name_H-M   'P 1'
#
loop_
_entity.id
_entity.type
_entity.pdbx_description
1 polymer ?
#
loop_
_entity_poly.entity_id
_entity_poly.type
_entity_poly.pdbx_seq_one_letter_code
_entity_poly.pdbx_strand_id
1 'polypeptide(L)'
;MRPKVHYSLYKGLFFSEFNLGFGRPKSDTCLNCDRIHTQLNNPDISEELKSKLSNEKGLHLRKAQRAYNLLSEKSLKAKNGLCDVFTFDFQQNLPSPVLTSDIFYSRQMWAYNFYMTVLTTMGSCICGVRTKLGGDLQKYAVY
;
A
#
# COMPACT_ATOMS: atom_id res chain seq x y z
N MET A 1 31.69 24.05 8.99
CA MET A 1 30.47 24.75 8.53
C MET A 1 29.85 23.89 7.44
N ARG A 2 28.71 23.21 7.69
CA ARG A 2 28.05 22.42 6.63
C ARG A 2 27.41 23.41 5.65
N PRO A 3 27.67 23.33 4.33
CA PRO A 3 27.02 24.23 3.40
C PRO A 3 25.50 24.03 3.50
N LYS A 4 24.76 25.11 3.71
CA LYS A 4 23.29 25.11 3.68
C LYS A 4 22.86 24.95 2.23
N VAL A 5 22.79 23.70 1.77
CA VAL A 5 22.23 23.39 0.46
C VAL A 5 20.72 23.55 0.54
N HIS A 6 20.19 24.53 -0.17
CA HIS A 6 18.75 24.73 -0.28
C HIS A 6 18.17 23.79 -1.35
N TYR A 7 16.98 23.23 -1.11
CA TYR A 7 16.33 22.31 -2.07
C TYR A 7 16.20 22.92 -3.47
N SER A 8 16.04 24.24 -3.56
CA SER A 8 16.00 24.97 -4.84
C SER A 8 17.30 24.88 -5.64
N LEU A 9 18.46 24.95 -4.97
CA LEU A 9 19.77 24.82 -5.60
C LEU A 9 19.98 23.40 -6.13
N TYR A 10 19.65 22.40 -5.30
CA TYR A 10 19.70 20.99 -5.69
C TYR A 10 18.78 20.70 -6.88
N LYS A 11 17.53 21.18 -6.83
CA LYS A 11 16.56 21.01 -7.92
C LYS A 11 17.02 21.70 -9.20
N GLY A 12 17.54 22.92 -9.12
CA GLY A 12 18.02 23.70 -10.27
C GLY A 12 19.14 22.99 -11.02
N LEU A 13 20.18 22.56 -10.31
CA LEU A 13 21.32 21.84 -10.90
C LEU A 13 20.91 20.54 -11.60
N PHE A 14 20.01 19.77 -10.99
CA PHE A 14 19.56 18.50 -11.58
C PHE A 14 18.68 18.69 -12.81
N PHE A 15 17.88 19.76 -12.86
CA PHE A 15 17.09 20.10 -14.04
C PHE A 15 17.92 20.72 -15.17
N SER A 16 18.88 21.61 -14.87
CA SER A 16 19.66 22.33 -15.88
C SER A 16 20.83 21.51 -16.44
N GLU A 17 21.61 20.88 -15.58
CA GLU A 17 22.87 20.22 -15.97
C GLU A 17 22.66 18.75 -16.36
N PHE A 18 21.66 18.09 -15.76
CA PHE A 18 21.45 16.65 -15.92
C PHE A 18 20.13 16.30 -16.61
N ASN A 19 19.25 17.29 -16.88
CA ASN A 19 17.90 17.09 -17.42
C ASN A 19 17.09 16.02 -16.66
N LEU A 20 17.29 15.94 -15.34
CA LEU A 20 16.63 14.98 -14.45
C LEU A 20 15.43 15.63 -13.78
N GLY A 21 14.23 15.18 -14.15
CA GLY A 21 12.99 15.59 -13.49
C GLY A 21 12.73 14.82 -12.20
N PHE A 22 12.39 15.54 -11.12
CA PHE A 22 11.91 14.90 -9.88
C PHE A 22 10.45 14.47 -10.03
N GLY A 23 10.24 13.19 -10.31
CA GLY A 23 8.91 12.58 -10.25
C GLY A 23 8.40 12.53 -8.82
N ARG A 24 7.10 12.69 -8.61
CA ARG A 24 6.49 12.36 -7.32
C ARG A 24 6.59 10.85 -7.10
N PRO A 25 6.96 10.38 -5.90
CA PRO A 25 6.82 8.97 -5.57
C PRO A 25 5.38 8.55 -5.84
N LYS A 26 5.19 7.48 -6.61
CA LYS A 26 3.85 6.92 -6.81
C LYS A 26 3.46 6.24 -5.50
N SER A 27 2.44 6.76 -4.84
CA SER A 27 1.78 6.07 -3.72
C SER A 27 0.95 4.89 -4.28
N ASP A 28 0.85 3.80 -3.52
CA ASP A 28 0.03 2.61 -3.83
C ASP A 28 0.39 1.85 -5.12
N THR A 29 1.69 1.62 -5.35
CA THR A 29 2.13 0.71 -6.41
C THR A 29 2.22 -0.74 -5.92
N CYS A 30 1.94 -1.69 -6.81
CA CYS A 30 2.10 -3.10 -6.50
C CYS A 30 3.60 -3.45 -6.46
N LEU A 31 4.09 -3.84 -5.28
CA LEU A 31 5.48 -4.27 -5.07
C LEU A 31 5.95 -5.31 -6.10
N ASN A 32 5.08 -6.26 -6.48
CA ASN A 32 5.43 -7.29 -7.44
C ASN A 32 5.60 -6.72 -8.86
N CYS A 33 4.71 -5.82 -9.27
CA CYS A 33 4.83 -5.11 -10.55
C CYS A 33 6.10 -4.26 -10.61
N ASP A 34 6.42 -3.55 -9.52
CA ASP A 34 7.61 -2.70 -9.44
C ASP A 34 8.89 -3.52 -9.50
N ARG A 35 8.94 -4.66 -8.79
CA ARG A 35 10.06 -5.62 -8.87
C ARG A 35 10.25 -6.10 -10.30
N ILE A 36 9.20 -6.59 -10.95
CA ILE A 36 9.28 -7.11 -12.31
C ILE A 36 9.69 -6.02 -13.29
N HIS A 37 9.12 -4.81 -13.16
CA HIS A 37 9.47 -3.67 -14.01
C HIS A 37 10.94 -3.28 -13.86
N THR A 38 11.45 -3.24 -12.63
CA THR A 38 12.86 -2.94 -12.35
C THR A 38 13.79 -3.98 -12.99
N GLN A 39 13.44 -5.27 -12.88
CA GLN A 39 14.22 -6.36 -13.48
C GLN A 39 14.19 -6.31 -15.02
N LEU A 40 13.03 -6.03 -15.62
CA LEU A 40 12.89 -5.92 -17.08
C LEU A 40 13.64 -4.72 -17.68
N ASN A 41 13.85 -3.66 -16.91
CA ASN A 41 14.60 -2.48 -17.34
C ASN A 41 16.12 -2.62 -17.14
N ASN A 42 16.59 -3.75 -16.58
CA ASN A 42 18.02 -4.02 -16.48
C ASN A 42 18.59 -4.29 -17.88
N PRO A 43 19.58 -3.52 -18.37
CA PRO A 43 20.17 -3.72 -19.70
C PRO A 43 20.88 -5.07 -19.86
N ASP A 44 21.35 -5.68 -18.78
CA ASP A 44 22.10 -6.95 -18.79
C ASP A 44 21.21 -8.20 -18.61
N ILE A 45 19.89 -8.05 -18.76
CA ILE A 45 18.95 -9.15 -18.57
C ILE A 45 19.08 -10.21 -19.67
N SER A 46 19.09 -11.49 -19.30
CA SER A 46 19.05 -12.58 -20.28
C SER A 46 17.66 -12.69 -20.93
N GLU A 47 17.62 -13.04 -22.21
CA GLU A 47 16.35 -13.14 -22.97
C GLU A 47 15.40 -14.19 -22.38
N GLU A 48 15.95 -15.29 -21.84
CA GLU A 48 15.15 -16.28 -21.10
C GLU A 48 14.48 -15.71 -19.84
N LEU A 49 15.23 -14.93 -19.05
CA LEU A 49 14.70 -14.32 -17.84
C LEU A 49 13.66 -13.24 -18.17
N LYS A 50 13.88 -12.47 -19.24
CA LYS A 50 12.94 -11.48 -19.76
C LYS A 50 11.62 -12.11 -20.18
N SER A 51 11.66 -13.22 -20.91
CA SER A 51 10.48 -13.99 -21.30
C SER A 51 9.72 -14.52 -20.07
N LYS A 52 10.43 -15.09 -19.09
CA LYS A 52 9.83 -15.57 -17.83
C LYS A 52 9.13 -14.44 -17.06
N LEU A 53 9.79 -13.31 -16.87
CA LEU A 53 9.23 -12.15 -16.16
C LEU A 53 8.04 -11.53 -16.89
N SER A 54 8.05 -11.50 -18.23
CA SER A 54 6.91 -11.04 -19.03
C SER A 54 5.69 -11.94 -18.84
N ASN A 55 5.89 -13.26 -18.86
CA ASN A 55 4.84 -14.23 -18.58
C ASN A 55 4.32 -14.12 -17.14
N GLU A 56 5.21 -13.95 -16.16
CA GLU A 56 4.85 -13.74 -14.75
C GLU A 56 3.99 -12.47 -14.58
N LYS A 57 4.39 -11.37 -15.23
CA LYS A 57 3.62 -10.12 -15.25
C LYS A 57 2.25 -10.32 -15.85
N GLY A 58 2.16 -10.99 -17.00
CA GLY A 58 0.90 -11.31 -17.65
C GLY A 58 -0.02 -12.14 -16.76
N LEU A 59 0.51 -13.15 -16.09
CA LEU A 59 -0.24 -13.98 -15.15
C LEU A 59 -0.73 -13.17 -13.94
N HIS A 60 0.13 -12.32 -13.37
CA HIS A 60 -0.22 -11.44 -12.24
C HIS A 60 -1.38 -10.51 -12.59
N LEU A 61 -1.33 -9.85 -13.76
CA LEU A 61 -2.40 -8.97 -14.23
C LEU A 61 -3.71 -9.72 -14.50
N ARG A 62 -3.65 -10.92 -15.09
CA ARG A 62 -4.85 -11.76 -15.30
C ARG A 62 -5.48 -12.18 -13.97
N LYS A 63 -4.67 -12.52 -12.95
CA LYS A 63 -5.15 -12.83 -11.60
C LYS A 63 -5.83 -11.62 -10.97
N ALA A 64 -5.22 -10.44 -11.05
CA ALA A 64 -5.81 -9.20 -10.55
C ALA A 64 -7.15 -8.90 -11.24
N GLN A 65 -7.21 -8.97 -12.57
CA GLN A 65 -8.44 -8.76 -13.32
C GLN A 65 -9.54 -9.75 -12.93
N ARG A 66 -9.19 -11.04 -12.78
CA ARG A 66 -10.15 -12.06 -12.33
C ARG A 66 -10.69 -11.76 -10.94
N ALA A 67 -9.85 -11.28 -10.02
CA ALA A 67 -10.28 -10.89 -8.68
C ALA A 67 -11.27 -9.71 -8.72
N TYR A 68 -11.01 -8.69 -9.54
CA TYR A 68 -11.93 -7.57 -9.74
C TYR A 68 -13.27 -8.02 -10.34
N ASN A 69 -13.24 -8.88 -11.37
CA ASN A 69 -14.45 -9.42 -11.97
C ASN A 69 -15.28 -10.20 -10.94
N LEU A 70 -14.62 -11.07 -10.17
CA LEU A 70 -15.28 -11.86 -9.11
C LEU A 70 -15.88 -10.96 -8.04
N LEU A 71 -15.17 -9.90 -7.62
CA LEU A 71 -15.67 -8.94 -6.64
C LEU A 71 -16.93 -8.23 -7.16
N SER A 72 -16.94 -7.82 -8.43
CA SER A 72 -18.09 -7.20 -9.07
C SER A 72 -19.30 -8.15 -9.14
N GLU A 73 -19.07 -9.40 -9.58
CA GLU A 73 -20.11 -10.43 -9.62
C GLU A 73 -20.70 -10.73 -8.24
N LYS A 74 -19.84 -10.86 -7.22
CA LYS A 74 -20.26 -11.10 -5.84
C LYS A 74 -21.00 -9.90 -5.26
N SER A 75 -20.57 -8.69 -5.56
CA SER A 75 -21.26 -7.46 -5.14
C SER A 75 -22.65 -7.36 -5.75
N LEU A 76 -22.83 -7.77 -7.02
CA LEU A 76 -24.15 -7.83 -7.65
C LEU A 76 -25.05 -8.88 -6.99
N LYS A 77 -24.52 -10.08 -6.72
CA LYS A 77 -25.25 -11.14 -6.00
C LYS A 77 -25.66 -10.71 -4.59
N ALA A 78 -24.78 -9.97 -3.90
CA ALA A 78 -25.07 -9.40 -2.59
C ALA A 78 -26.23 -8.40 -2.63
N LYS A 79 -26.21 -7.48 -3.60
CA LYS A 79 -27.32 -6.52 -3.78
C LYS A 79 -28.67 -7.19 -4.04
N ASN A 80 -28.65 -8.37 -4.68
CA ASN A 80 -29.85 -9.16 -4.94
C ASN A 80 -30.25 -10.07 -3.76
N GLY A 81 -29.57 -9.97 -2.60
CA GLY A 81 -29.87 -10.76 -1.41
C GLY A 81 -29.47 -12.24 -1.50
N LEU A 82 -28.65 -12.63 -2.48
CA LEU A 82 -28.29 -14.03 -2.72
C LEU A 82 -27.09 -14.50 -1.87
N CYS A 83 -26.28 -13.57 -1.37
CA CYS A 83 -25.14 -13.89 -0.49
C CYS A 83 -24.68 -12.67 0.30
N ASP A 84 -24.20 -12.88 1.52
CA ASP A 84 -23.50 -11.83 2.28
C ASP A 84 -22.05 -11.68 1.79
N VAL A 85 -21.64 -10.45 1.54
CA VAL A 85 -20.27 -10.11 1.18
C VAL A 85 -19.73 -9.11 2.18
N PHE A 86 -18.66 -9.52 2.85
CA PHE A 86 -17.89 -8.69 3.77
C PHE A 86 -16.67 -8.15 3.05
N THR A 87 -16.45 -6.85 3.14
CA THR A 87 -15.25 -6.18 2.64
C THR A 87 -14.46 -5.63 3.80
N PHE A 88 -13.14 -5.81 3.74
CA PHE A 88 -12.20 -5.37 4.76
C PHE A 88 -11.27 -4.34 4.14
N ASP A 89 -11.16 -3.19 4.78
CA ASP A 89 -10.18 -2.17 4.45
C ASP A 89 -9.28 -1.92 5.67
N PHE A 90 -7.97 -1.88 5.45
CA PHE A 90 -7.00 -1.60 6.50
C PHE A 90 -6.41 -0.22 6.26
N GLN A 91 -6.54 0.65 7.25
CA GLN A 91 -5.91 1.96 7.17
C GLN A 91 -4.43 1.84 7.52
N GLN A 92 -3.64 2.82 7.11
CA GLN A 92 -2.25 2.93 7.50
C GLN A 92 -2.13 2.91 9.03
N ASN A 93 -1.27 2.05 9.56
CA ASN A 93 -1.02 1.99 10.99
C ASN A 93 -0.40 3.30 11.46
N LEU A 94 -0.96 3.88 12.51
CA LEU A 94 -0.51 5.15 13.05
C LEU A 94 0.29 4.90 14.34
N PRO A 95 1.54 5.40 14.43
CA PRO A 95 2.22 5.47 15.71
C PRO A 95 1.49 6.47 16.61
N SER A 96 1.10 6.04 17.80
CA SER A 96 0.38 6.87 18.75
C SER A 96 1.02 6.77 20.15
N PRO A 97 1.24 7.88 20.86
CA PRO A 97 1.28 9.27 20.37
C PRO A 97 2.50 9.53 19.46
N VAL A 98 2.43 10.56 18.62
CA VAL A 98 3.60 11.02 17.84
C VAL A 98 4.54 11.77 18.79
N LEU A 99 5.68 11.15 19.12
CA LEU A 99 6.67 11.69 20.05
C LEU A 99 7.90 12.20 19.30
N THR A 100 8.45 13.33 19.74
CA THR A 100 9.59 14.02 19.10
C THR A 100 10.89 14.00 19.93
N SER A 101 10.86 13.42 21.14
CA SER A 101 12.02 13.32 22.05
C SER A 101 12.69 11.93 21.99
N ASP A 102 13.72 11.70 22.80
CA ASP A 102 14.44 10.39 22.91
C ASP A 102 13.52 9.20 23.22
N ILE A 103 12.32 9.48 23.76
CA ILE A 103 11.24 8.51 23.98
C ILE A 103 10.74 7.92 22.65
N PHE A 104 11.04 8.53 21.51
CA PHE A 104 10.77 7.99 20.17
C PHE A 104 11.38 6.59 19.97
N TYR A 105 12.54 6.30 20.56
CA TYR A 105 13.18 4.98 20.49
C TYR A 105 12.63 3.96 21.50
N SER A 106 11.72 4.39 22.38
CA SER A 106 10.98 3.48 23.26
C SER A 106 9.87 2.75 22.49
N ARG A 107 9.23 1.76 23.12
CA ARG A 107 8.18 0.96 22.49
C ARG A 107 6.93 1.81 22.23
N GLN A 108 6.77 2.31 21.01
CA GLN A 108 5.58 3.07 20.58
C GLN A 108 4.34 2.17 20.52
N MET A 109 3.17 2.72 20.85
CA MET A 109 1.89 2.04 20.64
C MET A 109 1.51 2.14 19.17
N TRP A 110 1.16 1.00 18.58
CA TRP A 110 0.65 0.94 17.21
C TRP A 110 -0.87 0.81 17.25
N ALA A 111 -1.56 1.76 16.62
CA ALA A 111 -2.98 1.66 16.34
C ALA A 111 -3.19 1.03 14.96
N TYR A 112 -3.83 -0.13 14.95
CA TYR A 112 -4.27 -0.83 13.75
C TYR A 112 -5.76 -0.56 13.59
N ASN A 113 -6.09 0.23 12.57
CA ASN A 113 -7.47 0.54 12.23
C ASN A 113 -7.88 -0.35 11.07
N PHE A 114 -8.98 -1.07 11.25
CA PHE A 114 -9.61 -1.82 10.16
C PHE A 114 -11.08 -1.46 10.09
N TYR A 115 -11.60 -1.51 8.87
CA TYR A 115 -12.95 -1.18 8.53
C TYR A 115 -13.59 -2.38 7.86
N MET A 116 -14.75 -2.80 8.35
CA MET A 116 -15.53 -3.88 7.75
C MET A 116 -16.85 -3.31 7.24
N THR A 117 -17.15 -3.53 5.96
CA THR A 117 -18.45 -3.16 5.38
C THR A 117 -19.18 -4.40 4.91
N VAL A 118 -20.45 -4.51 5.32
CA VAL A 118 -21.39 -5.51 4.80
C VAL A 118 -22.09 -4.93 3.58
N LEU A 119 -21.97 -5.58 2.42
CA LEU A 119 -22.55 -5.09 1.16
C LEU A 119 -24.06 -5.37 1.01
N THR A 120 -24.62 -6.30 1.79
CA THR A 120 -26.04 -6.70 1.74
C THR A 120 -26.95 -5.81 2.57
N THR A 121 -26.51 -5.42 3.75
CA THR A 121 -27.22 -4.46 4.59
C THR A 121 -26.79 -3.07 4.17
N MET A 122 -27.74 -2.19 3.85
CA MET A 122 -27.49 -0.78 3.52
C MET A 122 -26.62 -0.09 4.60
N GLY A 123 -25.30 -0.15 4.46
CA GLY A 123 -24.34 0.71 5.16
C GLY A 123 -24.06 0.38 6.63
N SER A 124 -24.14 -0.89 7.08
CA SER A 124 -23.56 -1.24 8.39
C SER A 124 -22.04 -1.34 8.28
N CYS A 125 -21.37 -0.40 8.93
CA CYS A 125 -19.94 -0.20 8.90
C CYS A 125 -19.41 -0.46 10.30
N ILE A 126 -18.54 -1.47 10.45
CA ILE A 126 -17.93 -1.78 11.73
C ILE A 126 -16.49 -1.28 11.70
N CYS A 127 -16.14 -0.41 12.63
CA CYS A 127 -14.81 0.18 12.74
C CYS A 127 -14.11 -0.42 13.96
N GLY A 128 -13.00 -1.13 13.74
CA GLY A 128 -12.24 -1.73 14.83
C GLY A 128 -10.88 -1.09 14.99
N VAL A 129 -10.56 -0.74 16.23
CA VAL A 129 -9.24 -0.23 16.61
C VAL A 129 -8.57 -1.25 17.50
N ARG A 130 -7.38 -1.70 17.10
CA ARG A 130 -6.53 -2.58 17.90
C ARG A 130 -5.25 -1.85 18.26
N THR A 131 -4.88 -1.88 19.53
CA THR A 131 -3.64 -1.28 20.00
C THR A 131 -2.66 -2.37 20.45
N LYS A 132 -1.40 -2.24 20.04
CA LYS A 132 -0.30 -3.10 20.50
C LYS A 132 0.76 -2.24 21.19
N LEU A 133 1.03 -2.54 22.45
CA LEU A 133 2.09 -1.88 23.23
C LEU A 133 3.14 -2.93 23.56
N GLY A 134 4.26 -2.92 22.83
CA GLY A 134 5.45 -3.69 23.19
C GLY A 134 5.25 -5.19 23.39
N GLY A 135 5.16 -5.97 22.31
CA GLY A 135 5.05 -7.44 22.36
C GLY A 135 3.66 -7.93 22.79
N ASP A 136 3.08 -7.30 23.81
CA ASP A 136 1.82 -7.69 24.40
C ASP A 136 0.62 -7.01 23.74
N LEU A 137 -0.42 -7.83 23.55
CA LEU A 137 -1.68 -7.46 22.94
C LEU A 137 -2.60 -6.88 24.01
N GLN A 138 -2.90 -5.58 23.93
CA GLN A 138 -3.59 -4.94 25.06
C GLN A 138 -5.11 -4.79 24.88
N LYS A 139 -5.69 -4.29 23.76
CA LYS A 139 -7.17 -4.13 23.68
C LYS A 139 -7.73 -4.19 22.24
N TYR A 140 -8.98 -4.64 22.13
CA TYR A 140 -9.80 -4.63 20.91
C TYR A 140 -11.07 -3.81 21.20
N ALA A 141 -11.31 -2.74 20.45
CA ALA A 141 -12.53 -1.96 20.52
C ALA A 141 -13.22 -2.00 19.16
N VAL A 142 -14.51 -2.35 19.17
CA VAL A 142 -15.38 -2.40 17.98
C VAL A 142 -16.41 -1.30 18.15
N TYR A 143 -16.52 -0.43 17.15
CA TYR A 143 -17.45 0.68 17.10
C TYR A 143 -18.43 0.48 15.93
#